data_AF-A0A975J1B8-F1
#
_entry.id   AF-A0A975J1B8-F1
#
_cell.length_a   1.000
_cell.length_b   1.000
_cell.length_c   1.000
_cell.angle_alpha   90.00
_cell.angle_beta   90.00
_cell.angle_gamma   90.00
#
_symmetry.space_group_name_H-M   'P 1'
#
loop_
_entity.id
_entity.type
_entity.pdbx_description
1 polymer ?
#
loop_
_entity_poly.entity_id
_entity_poly.type
_entity_poly.pdbx_seq_one_letter_code
_entity_poly.pdbx_strand_id
1 'polypeptide(L)'
;MSRRIILDKSFLQAEARNCNRLRLLREAGYTFVVIDTLAYEFSTGRGAQEWGVAQRKLFEFSDHVEIWTHIGELLRKEVRMGVPTASPIDDDLTYRMRELWKNGNVAVASEGDPAIQRSRAEREVDSTDAMADECRNFSVSYPEYAREVKRRVGAGIDVGPLFVDLLHNEKLIQAFVRRDHGDPADREVYIVGAESGLNHEWLAYRLQRSHLAAKLLFMMKYEVGTRLGKEFINTKLDFDYIEALHFADAIATNETSGSLGLVCDWLYGPSKPRISTNFIDGVMPSEQSIRERAFFLWECSGRRAGDDLAHWLEAELLAKRLAWPQLLPM
;
A
#
# COMPACT_ATOMS: atom_id res chain seq x y z
N MET A 1 8.52 -10.64 -16.63
CA MET A 1 8.62 -9.52 -15.65
C MET A 1 8.33 -10.09 -14.28
N SER A 2 9.16 -9.76 -13.28
CA SER A 2 8.89 -10.15 -11.89
C SER A 2 7.64 -9.44 -11.39
N ARG A 3 6.71 -10.18 -10.77
CA ARG A 3 5.50 -9.58 -10.20
C ARG A 3 5.86 -8.95 -8.87
N ARG A 4 5.21 -7.87 -8.48
CA ARG A 4 5.50 -7.18 -7.21
C ARG A 4 4.25 -7.10 -6.37
N ILE A 5 4.36 -7.31 -5.07
CA ILE A 5 3.27 -7.11 -4.11
C ILE A 5 3.80 -6.27 -2.95
N ILE A 6 3.08 -5.21 -2.61
CA ILE A 6 3.46 -4.35 -1.48
C ILE A 6 2.96 -5.01 -0.20
N LEU A 7 3.85 -5.14 0.78
CA LEU A 7 3.52 -5.66 2.08
C LEU A 7 3.19 -4.50 3.01
N ASP A 8 1.94 -4.40 3.42
CA ASP A 8 1.50 -3.42 4.40
C ASP A 8 1.76 -3.89 5.84
N LYS A 9 1.57 -2.97 6.79
CA LYS A 9 1.67 -3.30 8.21
C LYS A 9 0.63 -4.33 8.62
N SER A 10 -0.61 -4.22 8.10
CA SER A 10 -1.72 -5.07 8.53
C SER A 10 -1.52 -6.54 8.13
N PHE A 11 -0.98 -6.80 6.95
CA PHE A 11 -0.55 -8.09 6.43
C PHE A 11 0.58 -8.67 7.22
N LEU A 12 1.66 -7.90 7.40
CA LEU A 12 2.80 -8.37 8.16
C LEU A 12 2.42 -8.62 9.62
N GLN A 13 1.39 -7.97 10.17
CA GLN A 13 0.82 -8.31 11.47
C GLN A 13 -0.05 -9.57 11.43
N ALA A 14 -0.96 -9.67 10.45
CA ALA A 14 -1.87 -10.80 10.25
C ALA A 14 -1.17 -12.09 9.80
N GLU A 15 0.07 -12.00 9.32
CA GLU A 15 0.79 -13.14 8.79
C GLU A 15 1.17 -14.11 9.89
N ALA A 16 0.85 -15.40 9.70
CA ALA A 16 1.17 -16.41 10.68
C ALA A 16 2.69 -16.62 10.80
N ARG A 17 3.16 -17.16 11.93
CA ARG A 17 4.59 -17.44 12.15
C ARG A 17 5.19 -18.37 11.10
N ASN A 18 4.37 -19.27 10.57
CA ASN A 18 4.79 -20.17 9.50
C ASN A 18 4.90 -19.46 8.15
N CYS A 19 4.50 -18.20 7.98
CA CYS A 19 4.67 -17.44 6.73
C CYS A 19 4.03 -18.09 5.48
N ASN A 20 2.91 -18.81 5.64
CA ASN A 20 2.30 -19.57 4.55
C ASN A 20 1.82 -18.69 3.38
N ARG A 21 1.28 -17.49 3.65
CA ARG A 21 0.81 -16.60 2.57
C ARG A 21 2.00 -16.06 1.79
N LEU A 22 3.06 -15.65 2.49
CA LEU A 22 4.31 -15.22 1.88
C LEU A 22 4.92 -16.34 1.01
N ARG A 23 4.97 -17.59 1.49
CA ARG A 23 5.45 -18.72 0.66
C ARG A 23 4.62 -18.90 -0.60
N LEU A 24 3.30 -18.88 -0.48
CA LEU A 24 2.41 -19.04 -1.63
C LEU A 24 2.61 -17.93 -2.67
N LEU A 25 2.75 -16.68 -2.23
CA LEU A 25 3.03 -15.55 -3.11
C LEU A 25 4.41 -15.67 -3.78
N ARG A 26 5.45 -16.05 -3.02
CA ARG A 26 6.79 -16.30 -3.58
C ARG A 26 6.76 -17.39 -4.66
N GLU A 27 6.11 -18.51 -4.36
CA GLU A 27 5.93 -19.64 -5.30
C GLU A 27 5.13 -19.23 -6.55
N ALA A 28 4.18 -18.29 -6.42
CA ALA A 28 3.46 -17.68 -7.53
C ALA A 28 4.28 -16.61 -8.32
N GLY A 29 5.53 -16.37 -7.93
CA GLY A 29 6.48 -15.49 -8.63
C GLY A 29 6.40 -14.01 -8.23
N TYR A 30 5.93 -13.71 -7.01
CA TYR A 30 5.92 -12.35 -6.47
C TYR A 30 7.24 -11.99 -5.78
N THR A 31 7.68 -10.75 -6.03
CA THR A 31 8.67 -9.99 -5.29
C THR A 31 7.93 -9.12 -4.27
N PHE A 32 8.39 -9.13 -3.04
CA PHE A 32 7.83 -8.35 -1.95
C PHE A 32 8.39 -6.94 -1.97
N VAL A 33 7.52 -5.94 -1.95
CA VAL A 33 7.89 -4.54 -1.87
C VAL A 33 7.63 -4.08 -0.44
N VAL A 34 8.68 -3.56 0.19
CA VAL A 34 8.61 -2.91 1.50
C VAL A 34 8.89 -1.42 1.28
N ILE A 35 7.93 -0.57 1.60
CA ILE A 35 8.12 0.88 1.54
C ILE A 35 8.92 1.30 2.79
N ASP A 36 9.87 2.20 2.63
CA ASP A 36 10.72 2.73 3.72
C ASP A 36 9.94 3.30 4.92
N THR A 37 8.69 3.74 4.71
CA THR A 37 7.75 4.17 5.76
C THR A 37 7.27 3.04 6.66
N LEU A 38 7.34 1.79 6.22
CA LEU A 38 6.82 0.65 6.98
C LEU A 38 7.57 0.47 8.31
N ALA A 39 8.89 0.71 8.30
CA ALA A 39 9.69 0.69 9.53
C ALA A 39 9.23 1.76 10.53
N TYR A 40 8.85 2.95 10.05
CA TYR A 40 8.27 4.00 10.89
C TYR A 40 6.94 3.53 11.48
N GLU A 41 6.02 2.99 10.68
CA GLU A 41 4.70 2.54 11.15
C GLU A 41 4.78 1.47 12.24
N PHE A 42 5.73 0.54 12.13
CA PHE A 42 5.98 -0.45 13.17
C PHE A 42 6.68 0.13 14.40
N SER A 43 7.47 1.19 14.24
CA SER A 43 8.24 1.81 15.33
C SER A 43 7.45 2.86 16.13
N THR A 44 6.37 3.41 15.56
CA THR A 44 5.47 4.37 16.23
C THR A 44 4.17 3.73 16.76
N GLY A 45 4.00 2.43 16.54
CA GLY A 45 2.87 1.62 17.04
C GLY A 45 2.99 1.19 18.52
N ARG A 46 2.44 0.02 18.88
CA ARG A 46 2.40 -0.48 20.28
C ARG A 46 3.75 -1.03 20.80
N GLY A 47 4.84 -0.79 20.07
CA GLY A 47 6.21 -0.96 20.56
C GLY A 47 7.21 -1.35 19.46
N ALA A 48 8.46 -0.86 19.59
CA ALA A 48 9.58 -1.12 18.68
C ALA A 48 9.88 -2.62 18.41
N GLN A 49 9.34 -3.53 19.22
CA GLN A 49 9.47 -4.97 19.00
C GLN A 49 8.67 -5.49 17.80
N GLU A 50 7.58 -4.81 17.40
CA GLU A 50 6.74 -5.24 16.29
C GLU A 50 7.52 -5.21 14.96
N TRP A 51 8.40 -4.22 14.76
CA TRP A 51 9.25 -4.16 13.57
C TRP A 51 10.21 -5.35 13.48
N GLY A 52 10.82 -5.73 14.60
CA GLY A 52 11.68 -6.91 14.65
C GLY A 52 10.93 -8.21 14.35
N VAL A 53 9.66 -8.32 14.77
CA VAL A 53 8.80 -9.47 14.42
C VAL A 53 8.47 -9.47 12.93
N ALA A 54 8.10 -8.32 12.36
CA ALA A 54 7.80 -8.18 10.95
C ALA A 54 9.00 -8.54 10.06
N GLN A 55 10.21 -8.03 10.39
CA GLN A 55 11.44 -8.36 9.68
C GLN A 55 11.75 -9.87 9.70
N ARG A 56 11.55 -10.54 10.83
CA ARG A 56 11.79 -11.99 10.93
C ARG A 56 10.92 -12.81 9.96
N LYS A 57 9.73 -12.33 9.61
CA LYS A 57 8.87 -12.98 8.60
C LYS A 57 9.45 -12.86 7.19
N LEU A 58 10.34 -11.89 6.94
CA LEU A 58 10.95 -11.64 5.64
C LEU A 58 12.30 -12.34 5.43
N PHE A 59 12.88 -12.94 6.48
CA PHE A 59 14.24 -13.54 6.41
C PHE A 59 14.35 -14.62 5.32
N GLU A 60 13.39 -15.55 5.29
CA GLU A 60 13.32 -16.64 4.30
C GLU A 60 13.16 -16.11 2.85
N PHE A 61 12.72 -14.87 2.71
CA PHE A 61 12.37 -14.24 1.44
C PHE A 61 13.29 -13.09 1.06
N SER A 62 14.42 -12.93 1.74
CA SER A 62 15.34 -11.79 1.55
C SER A 62 15.78 -11.61 0.10
N ASP A 63 15.94 -12.67 -0.67
CA ASP A 63 16.25 -12.64 -2.11
C ASP A 63 15.11 -12.06 -2.98
N HIS A 64 13.89 -12.05 -2.46
CA HIS A 64 12.66 -11.59 -3.13
C HIS A 64 12.14 -10.25 -2.56
N VAL A 65 12.90 -9.49 -1.77
CA VAL A 65 12.43 -8.19 -1.26
C VAL A 65 13.05 -7.00 -2.00
N GLU A 66 12.25 -6.02 -2.38
CA GLU A 66 12.69 -4.68 -2.82
C GLU A 66 12.28 -3.65 -1.76
N ILE A 67 13.17 -2.70 -1.48
CA ILE A 67 12.86 -1.55 -0.63
C ILE A 67 12.59 -0.34 -1.53
N TRP A 68 11.40 0.23 -1.38
CA TRP A 68 10.97 1.38 -2.17
C TRP A 68 10.97 2.64 -1.33
N THR A 69 11.46 3.73 -1.92
CA THR A 69 11.37 5.06 -1.33
C THR A 69 9.94 5.58 -1.46
N HIS A 70 9.37 6.11 -0.38
CA HIS A 70 8.08 6.79 -0.45
C HIS A 70 8.13 8.04 -1.36
N ILE A 71 6.97 8.40 -1.92
CA ILE A 71 6.86 9.43 -2.98
C ILE A 71 7.37 10.79 -2.54
N GLY A 72 7.12 11.20 -1.30
CA GLY A 72 7.57 12.51 -0.83
C GLY A 72 9.06 12.73 -1.07
N GLU A 73 9.89 11.71 -0.81
CA GLU A 73 11.32 11.75 -1.10
C GLU A 73 11.65 11.62 -2.59
N LEU A 74 10.87 10.85 -3.36
CA LEU A 74 11.03 10.79 -4.81
C LEU A 74 10.77 12.15 -5.46
N LEU A 75 9.69 12.84 -5.10
CA LEU A 75 9.36 14.18 -5.57
C LEU A 75 10.45 15.20 -5.17
N ARG A 76 10.89 15.19 -3.90
CA ARG A 76 12.02 16.04 -3.45
C ARG A 76 13.28 15.79 -4.27
N LYS A 77 13.57 14.53 -4.60
CA LYS A 77 14.71 14.15 -5.43
C LYS A 77 14.55 14.65 -6.86
N GLU A 78 13.38 14.50 -7.47
CA GLU A 78 13.08 14.99 -8.82
C GLU A 78 13.19 16.50 -8.91
N VAL A 79 12.60 17.24 -7.96
CA VAL A 79 12.71 18.70 -7.86
C VAL A 79 14.17 19.14 -7.75
N ARG A 80 14.95 18.49 -6.87
CA ARG A 80 16.37 18.80 -6.70
C ARG A 80 17.21 18.50 -7.94
N MET A 81 16.89 17.45 -8.68
CA MET A 81 17.67 17.01 -9.85
C MET A 81 17.17 17.60 -11.18
N GLY A 82 15.97 18.18 -11.20
CA GLY A 82 15.33 18.72 -12.41
C GLY A 82 14.98 17.64 -13.45
N VAL A 83 14.92 16.36 -13.05
CA VAL A 83 14.60 15.23 -13.92
C VAL A 83 13.76 14.18 -13.19
N PRO A 84 12.85 13.47 -13.89
CA PRO A 84 12.04 12.40 -13.29
C PRO A 84 12.90 11.25 -12.77
N THR A 85 12.45 10.62 -11.69
CA THR A 85 13.08 9.43 -11.13
C THR A 85 12.59 8.21 -11.91
N ALA A 86 13.55 7.44 -12.44
CA ALA A 86 13.23 6.28 -13.29
C ALA A 86 12.67 5.07 -12.52
N SER A 87 12.89 4.99 -11.19
CA SER A 87 12.48 3.86 -10.37
C SER A 87 12.26 4.27 -8.90
N PRO A 88 11.19 3.78 -8.22
CA PRO A 88 11.03 3.93 -6.77
C PRO A 88 11.99 3.07 -5.95
N ILE A 89 12.71 2.13 -6.58
CA ILE A 89 13.59 1.20 -5.89
C ILE A 89 14.80 1.97 -5.33
N ASP A 90 15.02 1.82 -4.03
CA ASP A 90 16.28 2.19 -3.40
C ASP A 90 17.21 0.97 -3.45
N ASP A 91 18.08 0.90 -4.47
CA ASP A 91 18.97 -0.23 -4.68
C ASP A 91 19.95 -0.43 -3.51
N ASP A 92 20.45 0.66 -2.94
CA ASP A 92 21.41 0.64 -1.84
C ASP A 92 20.76 0.16 -0.53
N LEU A 93 19.56 0.66 -0.22
CA LEU A 93 18.80 0.21 0.94
C LEU A 93 18.30 -1.22 0.74
N THR A 94 17.87 -1.58 -0.47
CA THR A 94 17.51 -2.96 -0.81
C THR A 94 18.67 -3.89 -0.54
N TYR A 95 19.84 -3.62 -1.10
CA TYR A 95 21.03 -4.44 -0.88
C TYR A 95 21.35 -4.61 0.61
N ARG A 96 21.40 -3.50 1.37
CA ARG A 96 21.70 -3.53 2.80
C ARG A 96 20.68 -4.36 3.60
N MET A 97 19.39 -4.20 3.34
CA MET A 97 18.35 -4.94 4.05
C MET A 97 18.37 -6.43 3.70
N ARG A 98 18.62 -6.78 2.44
CA ARG A 98 18.78 -8.18 2.03
C ARG A 98 19.95 -8.84 2.75
N GLU A 99 21.11 -8.18 2.80
CA GLU A 99 22.29 -8.70 3.50
C GLU A 99 22.06 -8.80 5.02
N LEU A 100 21.38 -7.81 5.61
CA LEU A 100 21.00 -7.85 7.03
C LEU A 100 20.14 -9.09 7.35
N TRP A 101 19.09 -9.32 6.56
CA TRP A 101 18.14 -10.41 6.79
C TRP A 101 18.69 -11.79 6.45
N LYS A 102 19.54 -11.92 5.42
CA LYS A 102 20.29 -13.15 5.15
C LYS A 102 21.14 -13.59 6.34
N ASN A 103 21.69 -12.61 7.06
CA ASN A 103 22.50 -12.85 8.26
C ASN A 103 21.65 -13.04 9.54
N GLY A 104 20.32 -13.08 9.43
CA GLY A 104 19.41 -13.25 10.56
C GLY A 104 19.33 -12.04 11.51
N ASN A 105 19.81 -10.88 11.07
CA ASN A 105 19.84 -9.66 11.87
C ASN A 105 18.57 -8.83 11.66
N VAL A 106 18.15 -8.12 12.70
CA VAL A 106 17.03 -7.16 12.65
C VAL A 106 17.56 -5.75 12.77
N ALA A 107 17.01 -4.82 11.99
CA ALA A 107 17.21 -3.40 12.18
C ALA A 107 16.35 -2.98 13.37
N VAL A 108 16.97 -2.48 14.44
CA VAL A 108 16.25 -1.97 15.61
C VAL A 108 16.21 -0.46 15.51
N ALA A 109 15.01 0.08 15.32
CA ALA A 109 14.78 1.51 15.49
C ALA A 109 14.40 1.73 16.97
N SER A 110 15.10 2.62 17.67
CA SER A 110 14.77 2.94 19.07
C SER A 110 13.74 4.06 19.12
N GLU A 111 12.76 4.01 20.02
CA GLU A 111 11.75 5.09 20.17
C GLU A 111 12.39 6.48 20.43
N GLY A 112 13.60 6.52 20.96
CA GLY A 112 14.39 7.74 21.18
C GLY A 112 15.27 8.16 20.00
N ASP A 113 15.20 7.47 18.85
CA ASP A 113 16.00 7.80 17.68
C ASP A 113 15.60 9.20 17.16
N PRO A 114 16.54 10.15 17.11
CA PRO A 114 16.27 11.50 16.61
C PRO A 114 15.71 11.53 15.18
N ALA A 115 16.03 10.53 14.35
CA ALA A 115 15.48 10.40 13.00
C ALA A 115 13.99 10.04 13.03
N ILE A 116 13.58 9.14 13.93
CA ILE A 116 12.15 8.79 14.13
C ILE A 116 11.41 10.00 14.70
N GLN A 117 11.96 10.69 15.69
CA GLN A 117 11.31 11.85 16.29
C GLN A 117 11.19 13.03 15.32
N ARG A 118 12.18 13.25 14.46
CA ARG A 118 12.11 14.25 13.39
C ARG A 118 11.07 13.86 12.35
N SER A 119 11.10 12.62 11.87
CA SER A 119 10.09 12.09 10.95
C SER A 119 8.69 12.18 11.56
N ARG A 120 8.57 11.99 12.87
CA ARG A 120 7.32 12.13 13.62
C ARG A 120 6.82 13.56 13.67
N ALA A 121 7.68 14.53 13.96
CA ALA A 121 7.31 15.94 13.99
C ALA A 121 6.85 16.42 12.60
N GLU A 122 7.61 16.08 11.54
CA GLU A 122 7.27 16.42 10.15
C GLU A 122 5.97 15.75 9.67
N ARG A 123 5.72 14.50 10.08
CA ARG A 123 4.57 13.70 9.59
C ARG A 123 3.31 13.80 10.45
N GLU A 124 3.40 14.06 11.76
CA GLU A 124 2.22 13.98 12.64
C GLU A 124 1.58 15.34 12.96
N VAL A 125 2.33 16.44 12.94
CA VAL A 125 1.86 17.75 13.46
C VAL A 125 1.55 18.75 12.35
N ASP A 126 2.54 19.20 11.58
CA ASP A 126 2.36 20.31 10.62
C ASP A 126 1.41 19.96 9.46
N SER A 127 1.40 18.68 9.13
CA SER A 127 0.87 18.16 7.89
C SER A 127 -0.57 17.61 8.08
N THR A 128 -1.00 17.54 9.34
CA THR A 128 -2.32 17.24 9.87
C THR A 128 -3.20 18.49 9.77
N ASP A 129 -2.72 19.64 10.26
CA ASP A 129 -3.42 20.92 10.11
C ASP A 129 -3.58 21.33 8.64
N ALA A 130 -2.55 21.11 7.82
CA ALA A 130 -2.59 21.36 6.38
C ALA A 130 -3.68 20.55 5.66
N MET A 131 -3.89 19.27 6.01
CA MET A 131 -4.95 18.44 5.41
C MET A 131 -6.35 18.91 5.82
N ALA A 132 -6.50 19.33 7.07
CA ALA A 132 -7.76 19.90 7.54
C ALA A 132 -8.07 21.23 6.80
N ASP A 133 -7.06 22.07 6.58
CA ASP A 133 -7.18 23.27 5.75
C ASP A 133 -7.50 22.95 4.30
N GLU A 134 -6.86 21.96 3.69
CA GLU A 134 -7.17 21.53 2.33
C GLU A 134 -8.60 21.02 2.19
N CYS A 135 -9.11 20.25 3.18
CA CYS A 135 -10.50 19.80 3.19
C CYS A 135 -11.50 20.95 3.38
N ARG A 136 -11.15 21.96 4.20
CA ARG A 136 -11.91 23.21 4.32
C ARG A 136 -11.95 23.96 3.00
N ASN A 137 -10.79 24.17 2.37
CA ASN A 137 -10.65 24.85 1.08
C ASN A 137 -11.42 24.13 -0.01
N PHE A 138 -11.37 22.79 -0.04
CA PHE A 138 -12.17 21.97 -0.93
C PHE A 138 -13.67 22.21 -0.71
N SER A 139 -14.13 22.19 0.54
CA SER A 139 -15.55 22.38 0.87
C SER A 139 -16.07 23.78 0.51
N VAL A 140 -15.20 24.79 0.59
CA VAL A 140 -15.51 26.16 0.16
C VAL A 140 -15.54 26.28 -1.36
N SER A 141 -14.57 25.68 -2.05
CA SER A 141 -14.43 25.77 -3.50
C SER A 141 -15.48 24.90 -4.23
N TYR A 142 -15.92 23.82 -3.60
CA TYR A 142 -16.80 22.80 -4.16
C TYR A 142 -17.97 22.47 -3.20
N PRO A 143 -18.81 23.45 -2.83
CA PRO A 143 -19.79 23.32 -1.76
C PRO A 143 -20.95 22.37 -2.10
N GLU A 144 -21.24 22.17 -3.38
CA GLU A 144 -22.25 21.20 -3.83
C GLU A 144 -21.79 19.76 -3.55
N TYR A 145 -20.55 19.45 -3.89
CA TYR A 145 -19.96 18.14 -3.62
C TYR A 145 -19.83 17.89 -2.12
N ALA A 146 -19.33 18.86 -1.35
CA ALA A 146 -19.22 18.72 0.10
C ALA A 146 -20.57 18.46 0.79
N ARG A 147 -21.63 19.15 0.33
CA ARG A 147 -23.00 18.91 0.82
C ARG A 147 -23.52 17.53 0.46
N GLU A 148 -23.28 17.08 -0.77
CA GLU A 148 -23.74 15.77 -1.23
C GLU A 148 -23.01 14.63 -0.51
N VAL A 149 -21.71 14.75 -0.29
CA VAL A 149 -20.92 13.81 0.54
C VAL A 149 -21.52 13.73 1.94
N LYS A 150 -21.71 14.89 2.60
CA LYS A 150 -22.28 14.94 3.95
C LYS A 150 -23.68 14.31 4.01
N ARG A 151 -24.52 14.57 3.01
CA ARG A 151 -25.87 14.01 2.90
C ARG A 151 -25.85 12.49 2.78
N ARG A 152 -25.00 11.94 1.91
CA ARG A 152 -24.90 10.49 1.70
C ARG A 152 -24.31 9.77 2.92
N VAL A 153 -23.23 10.31 3.49
CA VAL A 153 -22.62 9.78 4.72
C VAL A 153 -23.65 9.75 5.85
N GLY A 154 -24.33 10.87 6.11
CA GLY A 154 -25.35 10.95 7.17
C GLY A 154 -26.57 10.06 6.94
N ALA A 155 -26.84 9.66 5.71
CA ALA A 155 -27.91 8.73 5.35
C ALA A 155 -27.44 7.26 5.25
N GLY A 156 -26.16 6.97 5.49
CA GLY A 156 -25.58 5.63 5.30
C GLY A 156 -25.59 5.15 3.84
N ILE A 157 -25.67 6.07 2.88
CA ILE A 157 -25.67 5.78 1.44
C ILE A 157 -24.22 5.64 0.97
N ASP A 158 -23.96 4.67 0.09
CA ASP A 158 -22.65 4.48 -0.53
C ASP A 158 -22.21 5.74 -1.31
N VAL A 159 -21.07 6.27 -0.89
CA VAL A 159 -20.39 7.44 -1.49
C VAL A 159 -19.41 7.04 -2.59
N GLY A 160 -19.08 5.76 -2.73
CA GLY A 160 -18.12 5.25 -3.70
C GLY A 160 -18.36 5.74 -5.13
N PRO A 161 -19.58 5.65 -5.69
CA PRO A 161 -19.86 6.14 -7.03
C PRO A 161 -19.58 7.65 -7.21
N LEU A 162 -19.93 8.45 -6.21
CA LEU A 162 -19.67 9.89 -6.23
C LEU A 162 -18.16 10.20 -6.24
N PHE A 163 -17.38 9.44 -5.47
CA PHE A 163 -15.93 9.60 -5.41
C PHE A 163 -15.25 9.13 -6.69
N VAL A 164 -15.70 8.02 -7.29
CA VAL A 164 -15.23 7.57 -8.62
C VAL A 164 -15.43 8.68 -9.64
N ASP A 165 -16.63 9.28 -9.72
CA ASP A 165 -16.94 10.34 -10.67
C ASP A 165 -16.01 11.56 -10.49
N LEU A 166 -15.75 11.96 -9.24
CA LEU A 166 -14.86 13.08 -8.91
C LEU A 166 -13.40 12.80 -9.30
N LEU A 167 -12.91 11.60 -9.00
CA LEU A 167 -11.52 11.21 -9.27
C LEU A 167 -11.22 11.01 -10.75
N HIS A 168 -12.25 10.93 -11.59
CA HIS A 168 -12.13 10.84 -13.04
C HIS A 168 -12.62 12.11 -13.74
N ASN A 169 -12.98 13.16 -13.00
CA ASN A 169 -13.32 14.46 -13.56
C ASN A 169 -12.04 15.20 -13.96
N GLU A 170 -11.67 15.07 -15.24
CA GLU A 170 -10.45 15.67 -15.79
C GLU A 170 -10.37 17.18 -15.53
N LYS A 171 -11.47 17.91 -15.70
CA LYS A 171 -11.48 19.37 -15.47
C LYS A 171 -11.17 19.73 -14.02
N LEU A 172 -11.71 18.95 -13.08
CA LEU A 172 -11.45 19.15 -11.65
C LEU A 172 -9.98 18.85 -11.32
N ILE A 173 -9.45 17.72 -11.80
CA ILE A 173 -8.04 17.35 -11.60
C ILE A 173 -7.10 18.40 -12.21
N GLN A 174 -7.38 18.88 -13.43
CA GLN A 174 -6.62 19.94 -14.07
C GLN A 174 -6.65 21.26 -13.28
N ALA A 175 -7.79 21.62 -12.70
CA ALA A 175 -7.88 22.81 -11.87
C ALA A 175 -7.00 22.71 -10.62
N PHE A 176 -6.95 21.52 -10.00
CA PHE A 176 -6.07 21.27 -8.88
C PHE A 176 -4.59 21.28 -9.26
N VAL A 177 -4.20 20.63 -10.35
CA VAL A 177 -2.81 20.65 -10.83
C VAL A 177 -2.34 22.09 -11.09
N ARG A 178 -3.18 22.94 -11.70
CA ARG A 178 -2.84 24.35 -11.90
C ARG A 178 -2.68 25.12 -10.60
N ARG A 179 -3.52 24.84 -9.61
CA ARG A 179 -3.47 25.50 -8.31
C ARG A 179 -2.23 25.09 -7.52
N ASP A 180 -1.95 23.80 -7.50
CA ASP A 180 -0.94 23.20 -6.62
C ASP A 180 0.46 23.22 -7.27
N HIS A 181 0.55 23.28 -8.61
CA HIS A 181 1.81 23.20 -9.36
C HIS A 181 2.00 24.30 -10.41
N GLY A 182 1.04 25.18 -10.63
CA GLY A 182 1.06 26.17 -11.73
C GLY A 182 1.61 27.55 -11.35
N ASP A 183 2.09 27.76 -10.13
CA ASP A 183 2.64 29.05 -9.69
C ASP A 183 4.18 29.07 -9.75
N PRO A 184 4.80 29.82 -10.68
CA PRO A 184 6.25 29.94 -10.78
C PRO A 184 6.92 30.56 -9.53
N ALA A 185 6.16 31.22 -8.65
CA ALA A 185 6.67 31.75 -7.39
C ALA A 185 6.93 30.66 -6.35
N ASP A 186 6.22 29.53 -6.41
CA ASP A 186 6.38 28.41 -5.49
C ASP A 186 7.37 27.38 -6.06
N ARG A 187 8.66 27.62 -5.78
CA ARG A 187 9.75 26.82 -6.32
C ARG A 187 9.79 25.38 -5.81
N GLU A 188 9.06 25.05 -4.76
CA GLU A 188 9.04 23.69 -4.20
C GLU A 188 8.09 22.77 -4.97
N VAL A 189 7.00 23.31 -5.52
CA VAL A 189 5.95 22.52 -6.17
C VAL A 189 5.66 22.93 -7.62
N TYR A 190 6.27 24.01 -8.14
CA TYR A 190 6.07 24.46 -9.52
C TYR A 190 6.49 23.42 -10.56
N ILE A 191 5.56 23.09 -11.47
CA ILE A 191 5.80 22.25 -12.64
C ILE A 191 5.58 23.10 -13.90
N VAL A 192 6.61 23.18 -14.75
CA VAL A 192 6.59 23.98 -15.98
C VAL A 192 5.46 23.51 -16.91
N GLY A 193 4.56 24.41 -17.29
CA GLY A 193 3.46 24.12 -18.22
C GLY A 193 2.17 23.65 -17.55
N ALA A 194 2.14 23.47 -16.22
CA ALA A 194 0.94 23.13 -15.44
C ALA A 194 -0.21 24.11 -15.70
N GLU A 195 0.11 25.41 -15.79
CA GLU A 195 -0.82 26.50 -16.08
C GLU A 195 -1.54 26.36 -17.45
N SER A 196 -0.87 25.73 -18.42
CA SER A 196 -1.29 25.62 -19.81
C SER A 196 -1.99 24.30 -20.15
N GLY A 197 -1.90 23.29 -19.29
CA GLY A 197 -2.63 22.03 -19.39
C GLY A 197 -1.72 20.81 -19.38
N LEU A 198 -1.28 20.41 -18.20
CA LEU A 198 -0.66 19.11 -17.98
C LEU A 198 -1.74 18.03 -17.89
N ASN A 199 -2.25 17.62 -19.05
CA ASN A 199 -3.26 16.57 -19.16
C ASN A 199 -2.70 15.15 -18.93
N HIS A 200 -1.39 14.93 -19.16
CA HIS A 200 -0.79 13.57 -19.17
C HIS A 200 0.60 13.45 -18.53
N GLU A 201 1.12 14.45 -17.81
CA GLU A 201 2.27 14.17 -16.96
C GLU A 201 1.83 13.16 -15.91
N TRP A 202 2.21 11.90 -16.15
CA TRP A 202 1.68 10.72 -15.47
C TRP A 202 1.78 10.87 -13.95
N LEU A 203 2.81 11.56 -13.49
CA LEU A 203 3.06 11.81 -12.08
C LEU A 203 2.09 12.83 -11.48
N ALA A 204 2.01 14.05 -12.04
CA ALA A 204 1.15 15.10 -11.51
C ALA A 204 -0.35 14.70 -11.54
N TYR A 205 -0.78 14.03 -12.62
CA TYR A 205 -2.16 13.55 -12.73
C TYR A 205 -2.48 12.47 -11.68
N ARG A 206 -1.59 11.52 -11.44
CA ARG A 206 -1.80 10.47 -10.43
C ARG A 206 -1.69 11.03 -9.01
N LEU A 207 -0.71 11.88 -8.75
CA LEU A 207 -0.55 12.57 -7.47
C LEU A 207 -1.83 13.30 -7.09
N GLN A 208 -2.40 14.08 -8.01
CA GLN A 208 -3.59 14.86 -7.68
C GLN A 208 -4.85 14.02 -7.50
N ARG A 209 -4.98 12.92 -8.25
CA ARG A 209 -6.06 11.94 -8.01
C ARG A 209 -5.91 11.29 -6.64
N SER A 210 -4.70 10.91 -6.24
CA SER A 210 -4.41 10.36 -4.91
C SER A 210 -4.71 11.38 -3.80
N HIS A 211 -4.29 12.64 -3.97
CA HIS A 211 -4.60 13.74 -3.05
C HIS A 211 -6.11 13.94 -2.90
N LEU A 212 -6.84 13.98 -4.00
CA LEU A 212 -8.29 14.12 -3.98
C LEU A 212 -8.95 12.92 -3.30
N ALA A 213 -8.49 11.68 -3.58
CA ALA A 213 -9.06 10.48 -2.97
C ALA A 213 -8.89 10.47 -1.45
N ALA A 214 -7.74 10.95 -0.97
CA ALA A 214 -7.49 11.11 0.46
C ALA A 214 -8.38 12.17 1.11
N LYS A 215 -8.56 13.33 0.47
CA LYS A 215 -9.49 14.37 0.93
C LYS A 215 -10.91 13.81 1.06
N LEU A 216 -11.35 13.00 0.09
CA LEU A 216 -12.67 12.37 0.09
C LEU A 216 -12.81 11.32 1.20
N LEU A 217 -11.79 10.45 1.37
CA LEU A 217 -11.73 9.49 2.48
C LEU A 217 -11.78 10.21 3.83
N PHE A 218 -11.08 11.34 3.94
CA PHE A 218 -11.04 12.16 5.15
C PHE A 218 -12.42 12.74 5.48
N MET A 219 -13.07 13.38 4.50
CA MET A 219 -14.41 13.92 4.64
C MET A 219 -15.44 12.86 5.00
N MET A 220 -15.28 11.63 4.51
CA MET A 220 -16.13 10.48 4.86
C MET A 220 -15.94 10.05 6.31
N LYS A 221 -14.70 10.03 6.83
CA LYS A 221 -14.39 9.50 8.17
C LYS A 221 -14.67 10.48 9.30
N TYR A 222 -14.37 11.77 9.12
CA TYR A 222 -14.27 12.70 10.25
C TYR A 222 -15.30 13.80 10.27
N GLU A 223 -16.15 13.86 9.23
CA GLU A 223 -16.99 15.02 8.92
C GLU A 223 -16.18 16.33 8.83
N VAL A 224 -16.68 17.34 8.14
CA VAL A 224 -16.00 18.65 8.12
C VAL A 224 -16.22 19.33 9.48
N GLY A 225 -15.43 18.95 10.49
CA GLY A 225 -15.56 19.38 11.88
C GLY A 225 -14.25 19.95 12.46
N THR A 226 -14.38 20.88 13.42
CA THR A 226 -13.27 21.67 13.98
C THR A 226 -12.49 20.99 15.13
N ARG A 227 -12.80 19.73 15.48
CA ARG A 227 -12.11 19.01 16.56
C ARG A 227 -11.40 17.78 16.00
N LEU A 228 -10.11 17.95 15.76
CA LEU A 228 -9.20 16.91 15.30
C LEU A 228 -8.62 16.19 16.53
N GLY A 229 -8.80 14.87 16.63
CA GLY A 229 -8.37 14.03 17.77
C GLY A 229 -7.22 13.09 17.43
N LYS A 230 -6.83 12.19 18.35
CA LYS A 230 -5.75 11.19 18.14
C LYS A 230 -5.94 10.27 16.93
N GLU A 231 -7.18 10.04 16.51
CA GLU A 231 -7.50 9.26 15.30
C GLU A 231 -7.04 9.95 14.01
N PHE A 232 -6.85 11.28 14.05
CA PHE A 232 -6.42 12.08 12.91
C PHE A 232 -4.94 11.88 12.55
N ILE A 233 -4.08 11.72 13.57
CA ILE A 233 -2.62 11.55 13.41
C ILE A 233 -2.30 10.24 12.66
N ASN A 234 -3.02 9.16 12.94
CA ASN A 234 -2.81 7.87 12.27
C ASN A 234 -3.32 7.89 10.81
N THR A 235 -4.32 8.71 10.49
CA THR A 235 -4.90 8.79 9.13
C THR A 235 -3.98 9.48 8.12
N LYS A 236 -3.02 10.29 8.59
CA LYS A 236 -2.03 10.92 7.72
C LYS A 236 -0.82 10.00 7.44
N LEU A 237 -0.49 9.09 8.36
CA LEU A 237 0.37 7.95 8.03
C LEU A 237 -0.27 7.08 6.97
N ASP A 238 -1.58 6.82 7.09
CA ASP A 238 -2.34 6.18 6.03
C ASP A 238 -2.28 7.00 4.73
N PHE A 239 -2.16 8.33 4.75
CA PHE A 239 -2.10 9.18 3.56
C PHE A 239 -0.75 9.16 2.83
N ASP A 240 0.37 9.37 3.54
CA ASP A 240 1.71 9.24 2.94
C ASP A 240 1.92 7.80 2.44
N TYR A 241 1.31 6.83 3.13
CA TYR A 241 1.22 5.44 2.72
C TYR A 241 0.30 5.24 1.50
N ILE A 242 -0.89 5.87 1.42
CA ILE A 242 -1.82 5.84 0.27
C ILE A 242 -1.17 6.44 -0.96
N GLU A 243 -0.52 7.59 -0.82
CA GLU A 243 0.24 8.20 -1.89
C GLU A 243 1.33 7.23 -2.34
N ALA A 244 2.25 6.84 -1.45
CA ALA A 244 3.35 5.93 -1.76
C ALA A 244 2.85 4.63 -2.40
N LEU A 245 1.79 4.05 -1.84
CA LEU A 245 1.08 2.89 -2.39
C LEU A 245 0.47 3.18 -3.75
N HIS A 246 0.01 4.39 -4.08
CA HIS A 246 -0.57 4.69 -5.39
C HIS A 246 0.45 4.82 -6.51
N PHE A 247 1.61 5.43 -6.25
CA PHE A 247 2.72 5.40 -7.21
C PHE A 247 3.30 4.01 -7.32
N ALA A 248 3.41 3.32 -6.19
CA ALA A 248 3.88 1.96 -6.15
C ALA A 248 2.90 0.97 -6.80
N ASP A 249 1.60 1.23 -6.67
CA ASP A 249 0.48 0.46 -7.23
C ASP A 249 0.46 0.52 -8.74
N ALA A 250 0.95 1.59 -9.34
CA ALA A 250 1.05 1.61 -10.79
C ALA A 250 2.05 0.55 -11.32
N ILE A 251 2.86 -0.06 -10.43
CA ILE A 251 3.97 -0.97 -10.73
C ILE A 251 3.88 -2.32 -9.96
N ALA A 252 3.07 -2.44 -8.89
CA ALA A 252 2.92 -3.63 -8.05
C ALA A 252 1.44 -3.97 -7.75
N THR A 253 1.08 -5.25 -7.64
CA THR A 253 -0.27 -5.73 -7.33
C THR A 253 -0.66 -5.52 -5.86
N ASN A 254 -1.96 -5.29 -5.67
CA ASN A 254 -2.60 -4.79 -4.45
C ASN A 254 -2.74 -5.85 -3.36
N GLU A 255 -2.28 -5.55 -2.16
CA GLU A 255 -3.01 -5.96 -0.97
C GLU A 255 -3.62 -4.72 -0.32
N THR A 256 -4.94 -4.65 -0.25
CA THR A 256 -5.62 -3.52 0.36
C THR A 256 -6.89 -4.00 1.05
N SER A 257 -6.81 -4.26 2.35
CA SER A 257 -8.00 -4.32 3.22
C SER A 257 -8.27 -2.93 3.83
N GLY A 258 -9.45 -2.71 4.39
CA GLY A 258 -9.80 -1.45 5.04
C GLY A 258 -9.92 -0.25 4.08
N SER A 259 -9.55 0.95 4.57
CA SER A 259 -9.73 2.20 3.84
C SER A 259 -8.93 2.30 2.53
N LEU A 260 -7.81 1.60 2.44
CA LEU A 260 -6.97 1.53 1.24
C LEU A 260 -7.66 0.80 0.09
N GLY A 261 -8.42 -0.25 0.41
CA GLY A 261 -9.19 -1.02 -0.58
C GLY A 261 -10.27 -0.16 -1.22
N LEU A 262 -10.94 0.68 -0.42
CA LEU A 262 -11.93 1.63 -0.91
C LEU A 262 -11.29 2.64 -1.86
N VAL A 263 -10.17 3.25 -1.48
CA VAL A 263 -9.49 4.23 -2.33
C VAL A 263 -9.03 3.62 -3.66
N CYS A 264 -8.48 2.40 -3.63
CA CYS A 264 -8.10 1.69 -4.85
C CYS A 264 -9.31 1.39 -5.75
N ASP A 265 -10.50 1.18 -5.17
CA ASP A 265 -11.73 0.90 -5.96
C ASP A 265 -12.11 2.18 -6.69
N TRP A 266 -12.03 3.30 -5.97
CA TRP A 266 -12.40 4.59 -6.53
C TRP A 266 -11.46 5.02 -7.67
N LEU A 267 -10.18 4.67 -7.60
CA LEU A 267 -9.17 5.09 -8.58
C LEU A 267 -8.99 4.15 -9.76
N TYR A 268 -9.13 2.84 -9.55
CA TYR A 268 -8.79 1.84 -10.56
C TYR A 268 -9.94 0.90 -10.91
N GLY A 269 -10.97 0.80 -10.06
CA GLY A 269 -12.09 -0.11 -10.24
C GLY A 269 -11.61 -1.54 -10.59
N PRO A 270 -12.23 -2.22 -11.56
CA PRO A 270 -11.86 -3.59 -11.93
C PRO A 270 -10.59 -3.67 -12.79
N SER A 271 -10.03 -2.55 -13.24
CA SER A 271 -8.85 -2.55 -14.13
C SER A 271 -7.57 -3.03 -13.44
N LYS A 272 -7.59 -3.12 -12.10
CA LYS A 272 -6.46 -3.60 -11.32
C LYS A 272 -6.87 -4.75 -10.38
N PRO A 273 -6.33 -5.97 -10.59
CA PRO A 273 -6.63 -7.13 -9.75
C PRO A 273 -6.13 -6.95 -8.33
N ARG A 274 -6.89 -7.50 -7.36
CA ARG A 274 -6.67 -7.35 -5.92
C ARG A 274 -6.37 -8.69 -5.28
N ILE A 275 -5.37 -8.70 -4.41
CA ILE A 275 -4.94 -9.86 -3.65
C ILE A 275 -4.97 -9.47 -2.17
N SER A 276 -6.12 -9.60 -1.53
CA SER A 276 -6.26 -9.39 -0.08
C SER A 276 -5.85 -10.62 0.72
N THR A 277 -5.56 -10.47 2.02
CA THR A 277 -5.43 -11.59 2.96
C THR A 277 -6.59 -12.58 2.85
N ASN A 278 -7.83 -12.07 2.85
CA ASN A 278 -9.04 -12.89 2.71
C ASN A 278 -9.09 -13.65 1.39
N PHE A 279 -8.64 -13.02 0.29
CA PHE A 279 -8.56 -13.68 -1.01
C PHE A 279 -7.51 -14.79 -0.99
N ILE A 280 -6.31 -14.52 -0.46
CA ILE A 280 -5.25 -15.51 -0.31
C ILE A 280 -5.73 -16.69 0.55
N ASP A 281 -6.39 -16.40 1.67
CA ASP A 281 -6.95 -17.41 2.57
C ASP A 281 -8.02 -18.26 1.88
N GLY A 282 -8.84 -17.64 1.01
CA GLY A 282 -9.85 -18.34 0.23
C GLY A 282 -9.30 -19.26 -0.86
N VAL A 283 -8.13 -18.94 -1.43
CA VAL A 283 -7.47 -19.78 -2.45
C VAL A 283 -6.44 -20.74 -1.88
N MET A 284 -6.00 -20.52 -0.63
CA MET A 284 -5.05 -21.40 0.04
C MET A 284 -5.64 -22.80 0.22
N PRO A 285 -4.88 -23.87 -0.10
CA PRO A 285 -5.34 -25.21 0.15
C PRO A 285 -5.45 -25.47 1.65
N SER A 286 -6.62 -25.93 2.09
CA SER A 286 -6.85 -26.28 3.49
C SER A 286 -6.05 -27.54 3.86
N GLU A 287 -5.62 -27.65 5.12
CA GLU A 287 -4.94 -28.85 5.60
C GLU A 287 -5.80 -30.12 5.36
N GLN A 288 -7.12 -30.00 5.54
CA GLN A 288 -8.05 -31.09 5.25
C GLN A 288 -8.00 -31.52 3.78
N SER A 289 -7.98 -30.56 2.84
CA SER A 289 -7.88 -30.87 1.41
C SER A 289 -6.55 -31.55 1.04
N ILE A 290 -5.44 -31.13 1.67
CA ILE A 290 -4.12 -31.75 1.50
C ILE A 290 -4.15 -33.18 2.06
N ARG A 291 -4.74 -33.38 3.24
CA ARG A 291 -4.85 -34.69 3.89
C ARG A 291 -5.67 -35.67 3.06
N GLU A 292 -6.83 -35.26 2.56
CA GLU A 292 -7.67 -36.08 1.68
C GLU A 292 -6.93 -36.48 0.40
N ARG A 293 -6.20 -35.54 -0.20
CA ARG A 293 -5.40 -35.79 -1.39
C ARG A 293 -4.22 -36.72 -1.11
N ALA A 294 -3.52 -36.52 0.00
CA ALA A 294 -2.41 -37.37 0.42
C ALA A 294 -2.87 -38.81 0.69
N PHE A 295 -4.03 -38.97 1.31
CA PHE A 295 -4.67 -40.27 1.50
C PHE A 295 -4.99 -40.94 0.17
N PHE A 296 -5.56 -40.20 -0.80
CA PHE A 296 -5.82 -40.73 -2.14
C PHE A 296 -4.53 -41.17 -2.86
N LEU A 297 -3.46 -40.37 -2.81
CA LEU A 297 -2.15 -40.75 -3.37
C LEU A 297 -1.59 -42.01 -2.71
N TRP A 298 -1.70 -42.11 -1.38
CA TRP A 298 -1.28 -43.30 -0.64
C TRP A 298 -2.09 -44.55 -1.04
N GLU A 299 -3.41 -44.43 -1.19
CA GLU A 299 -4.24 -45.54 -1.68
C GLU A 299 -3.84 -45.98 -3.10
N CYS A 300 -3.60 -45.02 -4.00
CA CYS A 300 -3.15 -45.30 -5.37
C CYS A 300 -1.74 -45.91 -5.44
N SER A 301 -0.88 -45.66 -4.45
CA SER A 301 0.47 -46.26 -4.37
C SER A 301 0.47 -47.75 -4.00
N GLY A 302 -0.70 -48.31 -3.66
CA GLY A 302 -0.82 -49.65 -3.09
C GLY A 302 -0.56 -49.68 -1.59
N ARG A 303 -0.77 -48.55 -0.89
CA ARG A 303 -0.66 -48.42 0.57
C ARG A 303 0.72 -48.78 1.13
N ARG A 304 1.77 -48.35 0.42
CA ARG A 304 3.16 -48.59 0.84
C ARG A 304 3.43 -47.88 2.17
N ALA A 305 3.95 -48.65 3.13
CA ALA A 305 4.34 -48.12 4.42
C ALA A 305 5.62 -47.27 4.29
N GLY A 306 5.64 -46.09 4.92
CA GLY A 306 6.78 -45.18 4.92
C GLY A 306 6.72 -44.06 3.88
N ASP A 307 5.76 -44.09 2.96
CA ASP A 307 5.60 -43.07 1.91
C ASP A 307 4.69 -41.91 2.35
N ASP A 308 4.22 -41.88 3.60
CA ASP A 308 3.24 -40.91 4.11
C ASP A 308 3.69 -39.46 3.92
N LEU A 309 4.96 -39.17 4.23
CA LEU A 309 5.54 -37.84 4.05
C LEU A 309 5.67 -37.47 2.56
N ALA A 310 6.05 -38.42 1.71
CA ALA A 310 6.20 -38.18 0.28
C ALA A 310 4.84 -37.84 -0.36
N HIS A 311 3.79 -38.60 -0.04
CA HIS A 311 2.43 -38.35 -0.50
C HIS A 311 1.87 -37.04 0.05
N TRP A 312 2.19 -36.68 1.30
CA TRP A 312 1.81 -35.39 1.88
C TRP A 312 2.43 -34.22 1.09
N LEU A 313 3.74 -34.28 0.84
CA LEU A 313 4.46 -33.23 0.10
C LEU A 313 3.97 -33.12 -1.35
N GLU A 314 3.67 -34.24 -2.00
CA GLU A 314 3.09 -34.26 -3.36
C GLU A 314 1.68 -33.65 -3.38
N ALA A 315 0.83 -34.05 -2.42
CA ALA A 315 -0.52 -33.49 -2.27
C ALA A 315 -0.48 -31.98 -2.05
N GLU A 316 0.40 -31.50 -1.17
CA GLU A 316 0.59 -30.07 -0.91
C GLU A 316 1.02 -29.33 -2.18
N LEU A 317 1.99 -29.87 -2.93
CA LEU A 317 2.47 -29.27 -4.18
C LEU A 317 1.36 -29.20 -5.24
N LEU A 318 0.58 -30.26 -5.39
CA LEU A 318 -0.56 -30.30 -6.32
C LEU A 318 -1.64 -29.28 -5.93
N ALA A 319 -1.94 -29.17 -4.64
CA ALA A 319 -2.94 -28.24 -4.14
C ALA A 319 -2.49 -26.78 -4.36
N LYS A 320 -1.21 -26.48 -4.10
CA LYS A 320 -0.59 -25.18 -4.40
C LYS A 320 -0.63 -24.84 -5.90
N ARG A 321 -0.35 -25.81 -6.78
CA ARG A 321 -0.45 -25.63 -8.25
C ARG A 321 -1.85 -25.26 -8.74
N LEU A 322 -2.90 -25.66 -8.02
CA LEU A 322 -4.29 -25.27 -8.34
C LEU A 322 -4.64 -23.87 -7.79
N ALA A 323 -3.97 -23.43 -6.72
CA ALA A 323 -4.13 -22.10 -6.15
C ALA A 323 -3.40 -21.02 -6.96
N TRP A 324 -2.19 -21.31 -7.47
CA TRP A 324 -1.36 -20.28 -8.13
C TRP A 324 -2.05 -19.55 -9.29
N PRO A 325 -2.76 -20.21 -10.23
CA PRO A 325 -3.46 -19.51 -11.31
C PRO A 325 -4.47 -18.47 -10.83
N GLN A 326 -5.07 -18.68 -9.66
CA GLN A 326 -6.05 -17.77 -9.07
C GLN A 326 -5.39 -16.54 -8.46
N LEU A 327 -4.12 -16.65 -8.05
CA LEU A 327 -3.30 -15.53 -7.59
C LEU A 327 -2.67 -14.75 -8.75
N LEU A 328 -2.94 -15.14 -10.00
CA LEU A 328 -2.46 -14.41 -11.16
C LEU A 328 -3.43 -13.29 -11.50
N PRO A 329 -2.96 -12.05 -11.70
CA PRO A 329 -3.77 -11.02 -12.32
C PRO A 329 -4.22 -11.53 -13.70
N MET A 330 -5.53 -11.53 -13.98
CA MET A 330 -6.09 -11.84 -15.31
C MET A 330 -5.65 -10.83 -16.35
#